data_AF-A0A4R8B1J4-F1
#
_entry.id   AF-A0A4R8B1J4-F1
#
_cell.length_a   1.000
_cell.length_b   1.000
_cell.length_c   1.000
_cell.angle_alpha   90.00
_cell.angle_beta   90.00
_cell.angle_gamma   90.00
#
_symmetry.space_group_name_H-M   'P 1'
#
loop_
_entity.id
_entity.type
_entity.pdbx_description
1 polymer ?
#
loop_
_entity_poly.entity_id
_entity_poly.type
_entity_poly.pdbx_seq_one_letter_code
_entity_poly.pdbx_strand_id
1 'polypeptide(L)'
;MKKTIYFAAIMCLLLSCNSKKTDNNTLPENEKPVSKTNNDFRKTTIYEGLLPCADCTGINTTLKINTDYGVMQNNKFELISTYQGKEPGNTFTQKGNFNTERGLENDPDGTIYVLNWDQPLEKQIYYGYYSANPEKIYLLDKDRKIIKSKLNYFLLLKK
;
A
#
# COMPACT_ATOMS: atom_id res chain seq x y z
N MET A 1 -11.97 -12.43 -49.92
CA MET A 1 -12.98 -11.68 -50.72
C MET A 1 -13.10 -10.28 -50.15
N LYS A 2 -12.89 -9.28 -51.00
CA LYS A 2 -12.91 -7.83 -50.71
C LYS A 2 -14.31 -7.38 -50.29
N LYS A 3 -14.40 -6.46 -49.32
CA LYS A 3 -15.26 -5.26 -49.39
C LYS A 3 -14.63 -4.13 -48.56
N THR A 4 -13.87 -3.30 -49.25
CA THR A 4 -13.65 -1.88 -48.88
C THR A 4 -14.93 -1.09 -49.20
N ILE A 5 -15.15 0.06 -48.53
CA ILE A 5 -15.57 1.35 -49.13
C ILE A 5 -15.73 2.46 -48.06
N TYR A 6 -14.86 3.47 -48.19
CA TYR A 6 -14.93 4.95 -48.01
C TYR A 6 -15.65 5.60 -46.83
N PHE A 7 -14.99 6.44 -46.01
CA PHE A 7 -14.55 7.86 -46.20
C PHE A 7 -15.71 8.87 -46.28
N ALA A 8 -15.91 9.60 -45.19
CA ALA A 8 -16.51 10.93 -45.21
C ALA A 8 -15.75 11.79 -44.18
N ALA A 9 -14.93 12.69 -44.72
CA ALA A 9 -14.26 13.75 -43.99
C ALA A 9 -15.26 14.84 -43.64
N ILE A 10 -15.28 15.29 -42.38
CA ILE A 10 -15.85 16.59 -42.01
C ILE A 10 -14.75 17.36 -41.28
N MET A 11 -14.29 18.39 -41.98
CA MET A 11 -13.33 19.41 -41.57
C MET A 11 -14.13 20.71 -41.38
N CYS A 12 -14.14 21.27 -40.17
CA CYS A 12 -14.42 22.69 -39.86
C CYS A 12 -13.61 22.99 -38.58
N LEU A 13 -12.41 23.57 -38.66
CA LEU A 13 -12.09 25.01 -38.62
C LEU A 13 -12.64 25.73 -37.36
N LEU A 14 -11.77 26.04 -36.37
CA LEU A 14 -11.22 27.37 -35.99
C LEU A 14 -12.31 28.34 -35.46
N LEU A 15 -12.27 29.11 -34.35
CA LEU A 15 -11.29 29.79 -33.47
C LEU A 15 -12.04 30.00 -32.11
N SER A 16 -11.45 30.16 -30.92
CA SER A 16 -10.65 31.30 -30.49
C SER A 16 -10.14 31.09 -29.06
N CYS A 17 -8.82 31.16 -28.88
CA CYS A 17 -8.15 31.21 -27.58
C CYS A 17 -7.91 32.68 -27.26
N ASN A 18 -8.59 33.25 -26.26
CA ASN A 18 -8.31 34.60 -25.77
C ASN A 18 -7.43 34.52 -24.51
N SER A 19 -6.13 34.33 -24.71
CA SER A 19 -5.12 34.47 -23.66
C SER A 19 -4.59 35.90 -23.67
N LYS A 20 -5.21 36.78 -22.90
CA LYS A 20 -4.59 38.04 -22.51
C LYS A 20 -3.75 37.81 -21.24
N LYS A 21 -2.43 37.82 -21.38
CA LYS A 21 -1.49 38.18 -20.32
C LYS A 21 -0.79 39.47 -20.73
N THR A 22 -0.93 40.50 -19.91
CA THR A 22 0.05 41.58 -19.77
C THR A 22 -0.13 42.11 -18.35
N ASP A 23 0.86 41.79 -17.52
CA ASP A 23 1.06 42.35 -16.19
C ASP A 23 1.41 43.84 -16.29
N ASN A 24 1.01 44.64 -15.29
CA ASN A 24 1.87 45.66 -14.65
C ASN A 24 1.18 46.27 -13.41
N ASN A 25 1.71 45.86 -12.26
CA ASN A 25 1.97 46.56 -10.99
C ASN A 25 0.87 47.35 -10.27
N THR A 26 0.62 46.96 -9.01
CA THR A 26 0.72 47.83 -7.80
C THR A 26 0.78 46.96 -6.53
N LEU A 27 1.88 47.06 -5.76
CA LEU A 27 2.09 46.58 -4.37
C LEU A 27 1.19 47.39 -3.39
N PRO A 28 0.98 47.05 -2.09
CA PRO A 28 1.71 46.10 -1.24
C PRO A 28 0.82 45.25 -0.30
N GLU A 29 1.10 43.96 -0.06
CA GLU A 29 0.65 43.35 1.21
C GLU A 29 1.44 42.10 1.59
N ASN A 30 2.09 42.19 2.75
CA ASN A 30 2.55 41.11 3.62
C ASN A 30 2.97 39.79 2.95
N GLU A 31 4.29 39.61 2.81
CA GLU A 31 4.91 38.29 2.81
C GLU A 31 4.61 37.58 4.15
N LYS A 32 3.43 36.97 4.27
CA LYS A 32 3.33 35.75 5.04
C LYS A 32 4.07 34.69 4.21
N PRO A 33 5.05 33.97 4.76
CA PRO A 33 5.55 32.79 4.08
C PRO A 33 4.32 31.89 3.89
N VAL A 34 3.92 31.68 2.63
CA VAL A 34 3.01 30.60 2.28
C VAL A 34 3.72 29.36 2.80
N SER A 35 3.28 28.91 3.97
CA SER A 35 3.60 27.62 4.51
C SER A 35 3.38 26.65 3.36
N LYS A 36 4.47 26.10 2.83
CA LYS A 36 4.36 24.90 2.03
C LYS A 36 3.77 23.87 2.97
N THR A 37 2.45 23.72 2.94
CA THR A 37 1.79 22.56 3.49
C THR A 37 2.32 21.41 2.64
N ASN A 38 3.46 20.84 3.06
CA ASN A 38 3.86 19.52 2.64
C ASN A 38 2.78 18.62 3.23
N ASN A 39 1.63 18.52 2.54
CA ASN A 39 0.68 17.46 2.75
C ASN A 39 1.46 16.20 2.45
N ASP A 40 2.06 15.62 3.48
CA ASP A 40 2.72 14.34 3.36
C ASP A 40 1.60 13.32 3.17
N PHE A 41 1.23 13.12 1.91
CA PHE A 41 0.29 12.08 1.51
C PHE A 41 0.89 10.69 1.74
N ARG A 42 2.14 10.58 2.24
CA ARG A 42 2.77 9.31 2.54
C ARG A 42 2.80 9.04 4.04
N LYS A 43 2.54 7.80 4.39
CA LYS A 43 2.65 7.30 5.76
C LYS A 43 3.31 5.94 5.77
N THR A 44 4.34 5.79 6.61
CA THR A 44 4.93 4.49 6.92
C THR A 44 4.37 3.99 8.24
N THR A 45 3.77 2.80 8.21
CA THR A 45 3.31 2.07 9.40
C THR A 45 4.18 0.82 9.55
N ILE A 46 4.68 0.55 10.76
CA ILE A 46 5.59 -0.58 11.00
C ILE A 46 4.96 -1.50 12.03
N TYR A 47 4.89 -2.79 11.71
CA TYR A 47 4.45 -3.84 12.63
C TYR A 47 5.62 -4.80 12.89
N GLU A 48 5.75 -5.27 14.12
CA GLU A 48 6.79 -6.22 14.52
C GLU A 48 6.26 -7.31 15.44
N GLY A 49 6.90 -8.48 15.42
CA GLY A 49 6.50 -9.62 16.25
C GLY A 49 7.34 -10.86 15.98
N LEU A 50 7.22 -11.85 16.87
CA LEU A 50 7.87 -13.15 16.72
C LEU A 50 6.84 -14.18 16.24
N LEU A 51 6.88 -14.51 14.96
CA LEU A 51 6.01 -15.52 14.38
C LEU A 51 6.53 -16.94 14.64
N PRO A 52 5.64 -17.95 14.67
CA PRO A 52 6.02 -19.32 14.95
C PRO A 52 6.82 -19.91 13.79
N CYS A 53 7.77 -20.79 14.12
CA CYS A 53 8.64 -21.45 13.16
C CYS A 53 8.59 -22.95 13.37
N ALA A 54 8.57 -23.73 12.30
CA ALA A 54 8.46 -25.19 12.38
C ALA A 54 9.76 -25.85 12.85
N ASP A 55 10.91 -25.32 12.41
CA ASP A 55 12.24 -25.90 12.59
C ASP A 55 13.23 -24.93 13.27
N CYS A 56 12.70 -23.90 13.92
CA CYS A 56 13.50 -22.86 14.57
C CYS A 56 12.75 -22.24 15.75
N THR A 57 13.42 -21.42 16.55
CA THR A 57 12.82 -20.87 17.78
C THR A 57 11.76 -19.80 17.51
N GLY A 58 11.77 -19.23 16.29
CA GLY A 58 10.79 -18.26 15.83
C GLY A 58 11.32 -17.42 14.68
N ILE A 59 10.45 -16.63 14.07
CA ILE A 59 10.79 -15.70 13.00
C ILE A 59 10.56 -14.29 13.53
N ASN A 60 11.63 -13.53 13.76
CA ASN A 60 11.47 -12.11 14.06
C ASN A 60 11.05 -11.41 12.77
N THR A 61 9.81 -10.94 12.75
CA THR A 61 9.16 -10.41 11.56
C THR A 61 8.91 -8.91 11.74
N THR A 62 9.30 -8.12 10.74
CA THR A 62 8.96 -6.70 10.63
C THR A 62 8.25 -6.46 9.31
N LEU A 63 7.03 -5.93 9.36
CA LEU A 63 6.26 -5.51 8.19
C LEU A 63 6.14 -4.00 8.16
N LYS A 64 6.72 -3.37 7.13
CA LYS A 64 6.56 -1.93 6.86
C LYS A 64 5.53 -1.75 5.73
N ILE A 65 4.53 -0.92 5.99
CA ILE A 65 3.47 -0.53 5.06
C ILE A 65 3.67 0.94 4.71
N ASN A 66 4.14 1.22 3.50
CA ASN A 66 4.32 2.57 2.98
C ASN A 66 3.10 2.93 2.13
N THR A 67 2.17 3.68 2.71
CA THR A 67 0.93 4.10 2.06
C THR A 67 1.14 5.46 1.42
N ASP A 68 0.68 5.65 0.19
CA ASP A 68 0.53 6.93 -0.48
C ASP A 68 -0.98 7.19 -0.69
N TYR A 69 -1.54 8.08 0.13
CA TYR A 69 -2.95 8.45 0.13
C TYR A 69 -3.36 9.27 -1.10
N GLY A 70 -2.39 9.78 -1.88
CA GLY A 70 -2.67 10.50 -3.13
C GLY A 70 -2.68 9.57 -4.34
N VAL A 71 -1.83 8.54 -4.35
CA VAL A 71 -1.67 7.62 -5.49
C VAL A 71 -1.47 6.19 -4.98
N MET A 72 -2.56 5.40 -4.93
CA MET A 72 -2.51 4.02 -4.41
C MET A 72 -1.49 3.10 -5.13
N GLN A 73 -1.16 3.37 -6.39
CA GLN A 73 -0.14 2.60 -7.12
C GLN A 73 1.28 2.77 -6.54
N ASN A 74 1.50 3.81 -5.73
CA ASN A 74 2.73 4.04 -4.99
C ASN A 74 2.80 3.27 -3.67
N ASN A 75 1.74 2.56 -3.28
CA ASN A 75 1.74 1.73 -2.08
C ASN A 75 2.79 0.62 -2.20
N LYS A 76 3.71 0.55 -1.23
CA LYS A 76 4.79 -0.45 -1.17
C LYS A 76 4.87 -1.09 0.22
N PHE A 77 5.28 -2.34 0.28
CA PHE A 77 5.62 -3.00 1.54
C PHE A 77 7.09 -3.43 1.57
N GLU A 78 7.61 -3.60 2.78
CA GLU A 78 8.86 -4.31 3.06
C GLU A 78 8.60 -5.30 4.20
N LEU A 79 8.77 -6.59 3.96
CA LEU A 79 8.63 -7.67 4.94
C LEU A 79 10.00 -8.27 5.21
N ILE A 80 10.48 -8.10 6.44
CA ILE A 80 11.78 -8.59 6.91
C ILE A 80 11.51 -9.78 7.84
N SER A 81 12.18 -10.91 7.60
CA SER A 81 12.03 -12.14 8.38
C SER A 81 13.40 -12.67 8.78
N THR A 82 13.69 -12.69 10.08
CA THR A 82 14.95 -13.20 10.65
C THR A 82 14.69 -14.48 11.43
N TYR A 83 15.12 -15.62 10.87
CA TYR A 83 14.87 -16.96 11.41
C TYR A 83 15.82 -17.31 12.55
N GLN A 84 15.34 -17.26 13.79
CA GLN A 84 16.17 -17.41 14.98
C GLN A 84 16.76 -18.83 15.13
N GLY A 85 17.98 -18.94 15.66
CA GLY A 85 18.62 -20.24 15.92
C GLY A 85 19.20 -20.93 14.67
N LYS A 86 19.31 -20.21 13.55
CA LYS A 86 20.06 -20.65 12.35
C LYS A 86 21.36 -19.84 12.25
N GLU A 87 22.43 -20.49 11.77
CA GLU A 87 23.76 -19.92 11.47
C GLU A 87 23.68 -18.58 10.67
N PRO A 88 24.75 -17.76 10.64
CA PRO A 88 24.71 -16.42 10.02
C PRO A 88 24.16 -16.42 8.58
N GLY A 89 23.28 -15.47 8.26
CA GLY A 89 22.63 -15.34 6.93
C GLY A 89 21.12 -15.64 6.90
N ASN A 90 20.46 -15.72 8.05
CA ASN A 90 19.06 -16.11 8.25
C ASN A 90 18.01 -14.99 8.08
N THR A 91 18.37 -13.85 7.48
CA THR A 91 17.45 -12.71 7.31
C THR A 91 17.06 -12.54 5.85
N PHE A 92 15.76 -12.51 5.59
CA PHE A 92 15.18 -12.35 4.27
C PHE A 92 14.34 -11.09 4.22
N THR A 93 14.53 -10.29 3.17
CA THR A 93 13.75 -9.08 2.93
C THR A 93 12.98 -9.22 1.63
N GLN A 94 11.65 -9.16 1.71
CA GLN A 94 10.76 -9.12 0.57
C GLN A 94 10.19 -7.71 0.42
N LYS A 95 10.18 -7.20 -0.81
CA LYS A 95 9.60 -5.90 -1.16
C LYS A 95 8.62 -6.08 -2.31
N GLY A 96 7.56 -5.28 -2.33
CA GLY A 96 6.57 -5.35 -3.39
C GLY A 96 5.47 -4.31 -3.23
N ASN A 97 4.44 -4.46 -4.05
CA ASN A 97 3.23 -3.63 -4.01
C ASN A 97 2.23 -4.25 -3.03
N PHE A 98 1.36 -3.43 -2.43
CA PHE A 98 0.21 -3.95 -1.70
C PHE A 98 -1.07 -3.21 -2.09
N ASN A 99 -2.20 -3.88 -1.90
CA ASN A 99 -3.52 -3.27 -1.92
C ASN A 99 -4.27 -3.65 -0.64
N THR A 100 -5.45 -3.07 -0.42
CA THR A 100 -6.29 -3.38 0.74
C THR A 100 -7.66 -3.88 0.34
N GLU A 101 -8.17 -4.83 1.11
CA GLU A 101 -9.56 -5.30 1.05
C GLU A 101 -10.28 -4.97 2.35
N ARG A 102 -11.60 -4.83 2.30
CA ARG A 102 -12.47 -4.58 3.46
C ARG A 102 -13.02 -5.90 3.99
N GLY A 103 -13.18 -5.97 5.30
CA GLY A 103 -13.69 -7.13 6.02
C GLY A 103 -12.59 -7.98 6.66
N LEU A 104 -12.86 -8.52 7.85
CA LEU A 104 -12.08 -9.57 8.50
C LEU A 104 -13.00 -10.37 9.44
N GLU A 105 -13.18 -11.66 9.17
CA GLU A 105 -14.11 -12.52 9.92
C GLU A 105 -15.53 -11.90 10.01
N ASN A 106 -15.97 -11.54 11.21
CA ASN A 106 -17.27 -10.91 11.50
C ASN A 106 -17.22 -9.37 11.53
N ASP A 107 -16.08 -8.76 11.25
CA ASP A 107 -15.89 -7.31 11.22
C ASP A 107 -15.91 -6.81 9.76
N PRO A 108 -17.03 -6.23 9.28
CA PRO A 108 -17.10 -5.69 7.92
C PRO A 108 -16.17 -4.49 7.70
N ASP A 109 -15.76 -3.84 8.78
CA ASP A 109 -14.87 -2.69 8.76
C ASP A 109 -13.39 -3.04 8.99
N GLY A 110 -13.08 -4.33 9.10
CA GLY A 110 -11.71 -4.83 9.10
C GLY A 110 -10.99 -4.47 7.80
N THR A 111 -9.66 -4.54 7.85
CA THR A 111 -8.82 -4.30 6.68
C THR A 111 -7.85 -5.46 6.50
N ILE A 112 -7.73 -5.94 5.27
CA ILE A 112 -6.73 -6.93 4.87
C ILE A 112 -5.73 -6.26 3.94
N TYR A 113 -4.45 -6.25 4.31
CA TYR A 113 -3.34 -5.99 3.41
C TYR A 113 -3.10 -7.21 2.53
N VAL A 114 -3.21 -7.03 1.21
CA VAL A 114 -2.85 -8.01 0.19
C VAL A 114 -1.47 -7.64 -0.35
N LEU A 115 -0.43 -8.28 0.18
CA LEU A 115 0.95 -8.09 -0.27
C LEU A 115 1.17 -8.84 -1.59
N ASN A 116 1.93 -8.23 -2.50
CA ASN A 116 2.13 -8.71 -3.88
C ASN A 116 0.81 -8.88 -4.66
N TRP A 117 -0.16 -7.97 -4.46
CA TRP A 117 -1.49 -8.06 -5.07
C TRP A 117 -1.48 -8.17 -6.61
N ASP A 118 -0.41 -7.69 -7.24
CA ASP A 118 -0.14 -7.70 -8.68
C ASP A 118 0.62 -8.94 -9.16
N GLN A 119 0.86 -9.91 -8.27
CA GLN A 119 1.50 -11.20 -8.56
C GLN A 119 0.48 -12.36 -8.50
N PRO A 120 0.82 -13.53 -9.07
CA PRO A 120 0.00 -14.75 -8.93
C PRO A 120 -0.37 -15.06 -7.48
N LEU A 121 -1.54 -15.67 -7.29
CA LEU A 121 -2.15 -15.91 -5.98
C LEU A 121 -1.21 -16.64 -5.02
N GLU A 122 -0.40 -17.58 -5.51
CA GLU A 122 0.55 -18.35 -4.70
C GLU A 122 1.70 -17.51 -4.11
N LYS A 123 1.93 -16.29 -4.62
CA LYS A 123 2.94 -15.34 -4.11
C LYS A 123 2.35 -14.26 -3.20
N GLN A 124 1.03 -14.22 -3.05
CA GLN A 124 0.35 -13.24 -2.22
C GLN A 124 0.44 -13.62 -0.74
N ILE A 125 0.56 -12.60 0.11
CA ILE A 125 0.60 -12.77 1.57
C ILE A 125 -0.45 -11.83 2.16
N TYR A 126 -1.20 -12.31 3.14
CA TYR A 126 -2.34 -11.60 3.70
C TYR A 126 -2.09 -11.27 5.17
N TYR A 127 -2.25 -9.99 5.53
CA TYR A 127 -2.28 -9.55 6.91
C TYR A 127 -3.57 -8.78 7.18
N GLY A 128 -4.32 -9.12 8.23
CA GLY A 128 -5.59 -8.47 8.55
C GLY A 128 -5.61 -7.83 9.92
N TYR A 129 -6.28 -6.70 10.10
CA TYR A 129 -6.63 -6.17 11.42
C TYR A 129 -8.12 -5.89 11.55
N TYR A 130 -8.62 -6.01 12.79
CA TYR A 130 -9.95 -5.57 13.16
C TYR A 130 -9.98 -4.04 13.26
N SER A 131 -11.05 -3.42 12.78
CA SER A 131 -11.29 -1.97 12.84
C SER A 131 -11.13 -1.40 14.26
N ALA A 132 -11.59 -2.14 15.27
CA ALA A 132 -11.50 -1.77 16.68
C ALA A 132 -10.08 -1.87 17.26
N ASN A 133 -9.15 -2.55 16.58
CA ASN A 133 -7.76 -2.71 17.03
C ASN A 133 -6.77 -2.75 15.86
N PRO A 134 -6.49 -1.59 15.23
CA PRO A 134 -5.54 -1.51 14.12
C PRO A 134 -4.07 -1.68 14.56
N GLU A 135 -3.80 -1.70 15.87
CA GLU A 135 -2.45 -1.92 16.40
C GLU A 135 -2.03 -3.40 16.33
N LYS A 136 -2.96 -4.33 16.13
CA LYS A 136 -2.66 -5.77 16.05
C LYS A 136 -3.10 -6.33 14.70
N ILE A 137 -2.13 -6.79 13.91
CA ILE A 137 -2.38 -7.42 12.61
C ILE A 137 -2.11 -8.92 12.70
N TYR A 138 -2.96 -9.73 12.08
CA TYR A 138 -2.86 -11.18 12.03
C TYR A 138 -2.30 -11.61 10.69
N LEU A 139 -1.36 -12.56 10.67
CA LEU A 139 -1.06 -13.30 9.45
C LEU A 139 -2.26 -14.19 9.14
N LEU A 140 -2.78 -14.10 7.92
CA LEU A 140 -3.94 -14.86 7.48
C LEU A 140 -3.52 -16.04 6.61
N ASP A 141 -4.41 -17.03 6.49
CA ASP A 141 -4.25 -18.12 5.54
C ASP A 141 -4.57 -17.68 4.09
N LYS A 142 -4.50 -18.62 3.15
CA LYS A 142 -4.76 -18.38 1.72
C LYS A 142 -6.23 -18.02 1.43
N ASP A 143 -7.15 -18.33 2.35
CA ASP A 143 -8.56 -17.99 2.27
C ASP A 143 -8.87 -16.68 3.00
N ARG A 144 -7.84 -15.94 3.45
CA ARG A 144 -7.92 -14.67 4.17
C ARG A 144 -8.59 -14.79 5.54
N LYS A 145 -8.49 -15.97 6.17
CA LYS A 145 -9.00 -16.22 7.52
C LYS A 145 -7.88 -16.16 8.54
N ILE A 146 -8.23 -15.83 9.77
CA ILE A 146 -7.27 -15.85 10.87
C ILE A 146 -6.84 -17.30 11.13
N ILE A 147 -5.54 -17.54 11.18
CA ILE A 147 -4.97 -18.86 11.46
C ILE A 147 -5.37 -19.30 12.87
N LYS A 148 -6.23 -20.32 12.96
CA LYS A 148 -6.69 -20.90 14.24
C LYS A 148 -5.66 -21.88 14.77
N SER A 149 -4.83 -21.43 15.69
CA SER A 149 -3.77 -22.23 16.32
C SER A 149 -3.58 -21.83 17.78
N LYS A 150 -2.88 -22.68 18.56
CA LYS A 150 -2.37 -22.32 19.89
C LYS A 150 -1.16 -21.37 19.82
N LEU A 151 -0.56 -21.23 18.63
CA LEU A 151 0.61 -20.39 18.39
C LEU A 151 0.19 -18.97 17.94
N ASN A 152 1.06 -18.00 18.18
CA ASN A 152 0.79 -16.59 17.93
C ASN A 152 1.15 -16.16 16.51
N TYR A 153 0.15 -16.00 15.63
CA TYR A 153 0.33 -15.52 14.26
C TYR A 153 -0.07 -14.05 14.11
N PHE A 154 0.52 -13.15 14.90
CA PHE A 154 0.23 -11.72 14.81
C PHE A 154 1.48 -10.85 15.01
N LEU A 155 1.41 -9.63 14.50
CA LEU A 155 2.39 -8.56 14.71
C LEU A 155 1.70 -7.39 15.42
N LEU A 156 2.47 -6.59 16.14
CA LEU A 156 2.01 -5.40 16.85
C LEU A 156 2.61 -4.15 16.21
N LEU A 157 1.83 -3.08 16.20
CA LEU A 157 2.27 -1.76 15.75
C LEU A 157 3.45 -1.31 16.59
N LYS A 158 4.54 -0.96 15.91
CA LYS A 158 5.72 -0.36 16.53
C LYS A 158 5.38 1.06 16.95
N LYS A 159 5.47 1.33 18.26
CA LYS A 159 5.23 2.64 18.87
C LYS A 159 6.46 3.53 18.78
#